data_AF-A0A078AMC7-F1
#
_entry.id   AF-A0A078AMC7-F1
#
_cell.length_a   1.000
_cell.length_b   1.000
_cell.length_c   1.000
_cell.angle_alpha   90.00
_cell.angle_beta   90.00
_cell.angle_gamma   90.00
#
_symmetry.space_group_name_H-M   'P 1'
#
loop_
_entity.id
_entity.type
_entity.pdbx_description
1 polymer ?
#
loop_
_entity_poly.entity_id
_entity_poly.type
_entity_poly.pdbx_seq_one_letter_code
_entity_poly.pdbx_strand_id
1 'polypeptide(L)'
;MARAKARLCAISKDKLRQPIVICRMGLLYNKEEMIKRLIEKNIPKAFRHIKKLKDVKEAQIQVRKNEGDDSIVIQCPISQIEFNGFHKFIINWSCGCVISQEAQRELKDQQKCISCGEEVKSQEDVISLNQTPDEQLAFLRDFDEQQRIADEKAASKKANKKRTKRENPDADNLDDNEEVKEGDAKRQKLDDKHKEAVPEKSDAYKSLFTKQYEENKDADFLCRCVHRGLR
;
A
#
# COMPACT_ATOMS: atom_id res chain seq x y z
N MET A 1 -8.93 -6.93 -20.86
CA MET A 1 -8.48 -6.37 -19.56
C MET A 1 -7.05 -6.79 -19.17
N ALA A 2 -6.61 -8.02 -19.45
CA ALA A 2 -5.31 -8.52 -18.99
C ALA A 2 -4.09 -7.76 -19.56
N ARG A 3 -4.12 -7.35 -20.84
CA ARG A 3 -3.06 -6.52 -21.45
C ARG A 3 -2.90 -5.15 -20.81
N ALA A 4 -3.97 -4.55 -20.27
CA ALA A 4 -3.89 -3.25 -19.61
C ALA A 4 -3.13 -3.34 -18.28
N LYS A 5 -3.30 -4.44 -17.52
CA LYS A 5 -2.56 -4.70 -16.28
C LYS A 5 -1.04 -4.76 -16.51
N ALA A 6 -0.61 -5.24 -17.69
CA ALA A 6 0.81 -5.38 -18.03
C ALA A 6 1.46 -4.09 -18.56
N ARG A 7 0.68 -3.06 -18.91
CA ARG A 7 1.19 -1.85 -19.58
C ARG A 7 0.93 -0.55 -18.80
N LEU A 8 -0.02 -0.55 -17.88
CA LEU A 8 -0.47 0.64 -17.16
C LEU A 8 -0.21 0.53 -15.66
N CYS A 9 0.15 1.66 -15.05
CA CYS A 9 0.23 1.82 -13.61
C CYS A 9 -1.17 1.64 -12.99
N ALA A 10 -1.29 0.79 -11.97
CA ALA A 10 -2.59 0.50 -11.38
C ALA A 10 -3.21 1.71 -10.65
N ILE A 11 -2.39 2.61 -10.10
CA ILE A 11 -2.85 3.85 -9.42
C ILE A 11 -3.13 4.96 -10.42
N SER A 12 -2.13 5.42 -11.17
CA SER A 12 -2.30 6.61 -12.04
C SER A 12 -2.95 6.32 -13.39
N LYS A 13 -3.00 5.06 -13.81
CA LYS A 13 -3.44 4.64 -15.15
C LYS A 13 -2.53 5.09 -16.30
N ASP A 14 -1.38 5.68 -16.00
CA ASP A 14 -0.37 6.04 -16.99
C ASP A 14 0.39 4.81 -17.51
N LYS A 15 1.07 4.98 -18.65
CA LYS A 15 2.02 3.97 -19.17
C LYS A 15 3.09 3.64 -18.10
N LEU A 16 3.41 2.35 -17.97
CA LEU A 16 4.47 1.91 -17.07
C LEU A 16 5.83 2.39 -17.56
N ARG A 17 6.69 2.82 -16.64
CA ARG A 17 8.07 3.24 -16.90
C ARG A 17 8.96 2.65 -15.82
N GLN A 18 10.20 2.28 -16.19
CA GLN A 18 11.18 1.86 -15.20
C GLN A 18 11.64 3.07 -14.37
N PRO A 19 11.84 2.92 -13.05
CA PRO A 19 11.71 1.69 -12.26
C PRO A 19 10.25 1.34 -11.88
N ILE A 20 9.91 0.05 -11.94
CA ILE A 20 8.58 -0.50 -11.65
C ILE A 20 8.58 -1.17 -10.28
N VAL A 21 7.51 -0.95 -9.51
CA VAL A 21 7.28 -1.62 -8.23
C VAL A 21 6.00 -2.44 -8.26
N ILE A 22 5.96 -3.51 -7.47
CA ILE A 22 4.85 -4.47 -7.39
C ILE A 22 4.42 -4.64 -5.93
N CYS A 23 3.11 -4.74 -5.68
CA CYS A 23 2.57 -5.07 -4.35
C CYS A 23 2.24 -6.56 -4.21
N ARG A 24 1.89 -6.99 -2.99
CA ARG A 24 1.46 -8.37 -2.68
C ARG A 24 0.21 -8.84 -3.44
N MET A 25 -0.57 -7.92 -4.02
CA MET A 25 -1.70 -8.24 -4.91
C MET A 25 -1.32 -8.44 -6.39
N GLY A 26 -0.01 -8.43 -6.71
CA GLY A 26 0.49 -8.62 -8.07
C GLY A 26 0.22 -7.45 -9.02
N LEU A 27 -0.10 -6.26 -8.49
CA LEU A 27 -0.35 -5.06 -9.28
C LEU A 27 0.96 -4.27 -9.48
N LEU A 28 1.12 -3.69 -10.68
CA LEU A 28 2.31 -2.93 -11.08
C LEU A 28 2.07 -1.43 -10.95
N TYR A 29 3.10 -0.71 -10.50
CA TYR A 29 3.09 0.73 -10.32
C TYR A 29 4.40 1.36 -10.78
N ASN A 30 4.33 2.61 -11.23
CA ASN A 30 5.53 3.43 -11.41
C ASN A 30 6.07 3.83 -10.04
N LYS A 31 7.36 3.61 -9.79
CA LYS A 31 7.97 3.90 -8.48
C LYS A 31 7.83 5.37 -8.08
N GLU A 32 8.01 6.28 -9.03
CA GLU A 32 7.88 7.73 -8.82
C GLU A 32 6.48 8.12 -8.32
N GLU A 33 5.45 7.64 -9.00
CA GLU A 33 4.06 7.91 -8.63
C GLU A 33 3.73 7.29 -7.26
N MET A 34 4.21 6.07 -6.99
CA MET A 34 4.00 5.44 -5.69
C MET A 34 4.63 6.24 -4.55
N ILE A 35 5.86 6.71 -4.73
CA ILE A 35 6.55 7.55 -3.73
C ILE A 35 5.78 8.84 -3.50
N LYS A 36 5.40 9.53 -4.58
CA LYS A 36 4.62 10.78 -4.51
C LYS A 36 3.33 10.59 -3.70
N ARG A 37 2.57 9.53 -4.00
CA ARG A 37 1.29 9.22 -3.33
C ARG A 37 1.46 8.86 -1.85
N LEU A 38 2.55 8.17 -1.49
CA LEU A 38 2.86 7.85 -0.10
C LEU A 38 3.23 9.10 0.71
N ILE A 39 3.95 10.05 0.10
CA ILE A 39 4.30 11.34 0.74
C ILE A 39 3.05 12.19 0.94
N GLU A 40 2.22 12.32 -0.10
CA GLU A 40 0.95 13.06 -0.05
C GLU A 40 -0.12 12.38 0.81
N LYS A 41 0.12 11.13 1.25
CA LYS A 41 -0.85 10.26 1.95
C LYS A 41 -2.18 10.13 1.20
N ASN A 42 -2.13 10.18 -0.13
CA ASN A 42 -3.29 10.16 -1.02
C ASN A 42 -3.36 8.82 -1.76
N ILE A 43 -3.57 7.73 -1.01
CA ILE A 43 -3.73 6.38 -1.56
C ILE A 43 -5.22 6.04 -1.61
N PRO A 44 -5.78 5.69 -2.80
CA PRO A 44 -7.18 5.30 -2.91
C PRO A 44 -7.51 4.08 -2.05
N LYS A 45 -8.77 3.96 -1.62
CA LYS A 45 -9.25 2.87 -0.75
C LYS A 45 -8.99 1.46 -1.31
N ALA A 46 -8.92 1.30 -2.64
CA ALA A 46 -8.58 0.03 -3.29
C ALA A 46 -7.13 -0.42 -3.05
N PHE A 47 -6.22 0.53 -2.74
CA PHE A 47 -4.78 0.29 -2.55
C PHE A 47 -4.35 0.52 -1.09
N ARG A 48 -5.29 0.52 -0.13
CA ARG A 48 -5.05 0.76 1.31
C ARG A 48 -4.03 -0.16 1.97
N HIS A 49 -3.72 -1.29 1.32
CA HIS A 49 -2.72 -2.24 1.77
C HIS A 49 -1.30 -1.69 1.69
N ILE A 50 -1.07 -0.68 0.86
CA ILE A 50 0.22 -0.01 0.70
C ILE A 50 0.27 1.19 1.65
N LYS A 51 0.95 1.04 2.79
CA LYS A 51 1.13 2.10 3.79
C LYS A 51 2.55 2.66 3.79
N LYS A 52 3.53 1.84 3.42
CA LYS A 52 4.96 2.15 3.45
C LYS A 52 5.64 1.60 2.19
N LEU A 53 6.84 2.09 1.90
CA LEU A 53 7.68 1.56 0.81
C LEU A 53 8.07 0.08 0.99
N LYS A 54 7.96 -0.47 2.21
CA LYS A 54 8.19 -1.90 2.48
C LYS A 54 7.08 -2.80 1.95
N ASP A 55 5.88 -2.24 1.72
CA ASP A 55 4.71 -3.00 1.24
C ASP A 55 4.73 -3.22 -0.28
N VAL A 56 5.73 -2.63 -0.95
CA VAL A 56 6.00 -2.78 -2.37
C VAL A 56 7.44 -3.27 -2.58
N LYS A 57 7.66 -4.03 -3.64
CA LYS A 57 8.98 -4.52 -4.04
C LYS A 57 9.32 -3.98 -5.41
N GLU A 58 10.54 -3.48 -5.57
CA GLU A 58 11.08 -3.12 -6.88
C GLU A 58 11.31 -4.36 -7.72
N ALA A 59 10.73 -4.37 -8.91
CA ALA A 59 10.65 -5.54 -9.76
C ALA A 59 11.79 -5.55 -10.78
N GLN A 60 12.60 -6.60 -10.75
CA GLN A 60 13.63 -6.88 -11.74
C GLN A 60 12.96 -7.54 -12.94
N ILE A 61 12.57 -6.70 -13.90
CA ILE A 61 11.82 -7.08 -15.08
C ILE A 61 12.65 -6.79 -16.33
N GLN A 62 12.71 -7.77 -17.24
CA GLN A 62 13.24 -7.52 -18.56
C GLN A 62 12.19 -6.80 -19.41
N VAL A 63 12.58 -5.66 -19.97
CA VAL A 63 11.71 -4.80 -20.75
C VAL A 63 12.23 -4.67 -22.18
N ARG A 64 11.34 -4.87 -23.14
CA ARG A 64 11.55 -4.48 -24.55
C ARG A 64 10.76 -3.20 -24.83
N LYS A 65 11.36 -2.27 -25.56
CA LYS A 65 10.63 -1.10 -26.09
C LYS A 65 9.94 -1.49 -27.39
N ASN A 66 8.68 -1.11 -27.57
CA ASN A 66 8.02 -1.26 -28.86
C ASN A 66 8.52 -0.16 -29.81
N GLU A 67 8.84 -0.54 -31.05
CA GLU A 67 9.15 0.42 -32.10
C GLU A 67 7.85 1.12 -32.54
N GLY A 68 7.73 2.42 -32.26
CA GLY A 68 6.57 3.24 -32.64
C GLY A 68 5.71 3.76 -31.50
N ASP A 69 5.88 3.25 -30.28
CA ASP A 69 5.19 3.72 -29.08
C ASP A 69 6.17 3.70 -27.89
N ASP A 70 6.18 4.74 -27.05
CA ASP A 70 6.90 4.77 -25.76
C ASP A 70 6.36 3.74 -24.72
N SER A 71 5.67 2.71 -25.19
CA SER A 71 5.16 1.60 -24.40
C SER A 71 6.25 0.55 -24.18
N ILE A 72 6.30 0.06 -22.94
CA ILE A 72 7.15 -1.05 -22.58
C ILE A 72 6.41 -2.38 -22.72
N VAL A 73 7.13 -3.41 -23.17
CA VAL A 73 6.69 -4.80 -23.16
C VAL A 73 7.52 -5.55 -22.14
N ILE A 74 6.84 -6.11 -21.15
CA ILE A 74 7.45 -6.94 -20.12
C ILE A 74 7.64 -8.34 -20.67
N GLN A 75 8.85 -8.89 -20.54
CA GLN A 75 9.19 -10.23 -21.00
C GLN A 75 9.87 -11.04 -19.88
N CYS A 76 9.68 -12.36 -19.90
CA CYS A 76 10.41 -13.24 -19.00
C CYS A 76 11.87 -13.37 -19.45
N PRO A 77 12.85 -13.19 -18.55
CA PRO A 77 14.27 -13.30 -18.90
C PRO A 77 14.71 -14.71 -19.35
N ILE A 78 13.94 -15.74 -19.03
CA ILE A 78 14.29 -17.14 -19.30
C ILE A 78 13.50 -17.66 -20.49
N SER A 79 12.17 -17.65 -20.40
CA SER A 79 11.33 -18.18 -21.47
C SER A 79 11.12 -17.22 -22.64
N GLN A 80 11.53 -15.95 -22.51
CA GLN A 80 11.30 -14.87 -23.49
C GLN A 80 9.83 -14.63 -23.85
N ILE A 81 8.90 -15.20 -23.07
CA ILE A 81 7.46 -15.02 -23.25
C ILE A 81 7.07 -13.63 -22.79
N GLU A 82 6.14 -13.00 -23.51
CA GLU A 82 5.59 -11.70 -23.17
C GLU A 82 4.55 -11.80 -22.05
N PHE A 83 4.60 -10.85 -21.12
CA PHE A 83 3.55 -10.66 -20.14
C PHE A 83 2.34 -9.97 -20.79
N ASN A 84 1.48 -10.79 -21.37
CA ASN A 84 0.26 -10.36 -22.07
C ASN A 84 -1.02 -10.65 -21.26
N GLY A 85 -0.87 -11.27 -20.09
CA GLY A 85 -1.95 -11.67 -19.20
C GLY A 85 -2.53 -13.06 -19.46
N PHE A 86 -2.13 -13.73 -20.55
CA PHE A 86 -2.46 -15.14 -20.81
C PHE A 86 -1.50 -16.06 -20.06
N HIS A 87 -0.20 -15.80 -20.20
CA HIS A 87 0.82 -16.53 -19.44
C HIS A 87 0.85 -16.00 -18.00
N LYS A 88 0.99 -16.95 -17.06
CA LYS A 88 1.09 -16.64 -15.63
C LYS A 88 2.52 -16.22 -15.31
N PHE A 89 2.66 -15.07 -14.67
CA PHE A 89 3.91 -14.55 -14.18
C PHE A 89 3.90 -14.53 -12.65
N ILE A 90 5.09 -14.72 -12.09
CA ILE A 90 5.32 -14.66 -10.65
C ILE A 90 6.46 -13.69 -10.37
N ILE A 91 6.44 -13.12 -9.17
CA ILE A 91 7.56 -12.39 -8.59
C ILE A 91 8.02 -13.13 -7.33
N ASN A 92 9.32 -13.31 -7.17
CA ASN A 92 9.89 -13.70 -5.88
C ASN A 92 10.12 -12.44 -5.03
N TRP A 93 9.44 -12.32 -3.90
CA TRP A 93 9.51 -11.15 -3.03
C TRP A 93 10.90 -10.91 -2.42
N SER A 94 11.66 -11.99 -2.22
CA SER A 94 13.00 -11.90 -1.62
C SER A 94 13.97 -11.13 -2.53
N CYS A 95 14.08 -11.50 -3.80
CA CYS A 95 14.99 -10.84 -4.76
C CYS A 95 14.32 -9.79 -5.67
N GLY A 96 13.01 -9.87 -5.90
CA GLY A 96 12.27 -8.99 -6.81
C GLY A 96 12.29 -9.44 -8.28
N CYS A 97 12.87 -10.59 -8.61
CA CYS A 97 12.87 -11.14 -9.98
C CYS A 97 11.47 -11.54 -10.44
N VAL A 98 11.11 -11.10 -11.64
CA VAL A 98 9.85 -11.44 -12.30
C VAL A 98 10.10 -12.43 -13.42
N ILE A 99 9.44 -13.58 -13.35
CA ILE A 99 9.61 -14.70 -14.29
C ILE A 99 8.25 -15.35 -14.61
N SER A 100 8.19 -16.12 -15.69
CA SER A 100 7.01 -16.92 -16.00
C SER A 100 6.89 -18.07 -14.98
N GLN A 101 5.65 -18.40 -14.61
CA GLN A 101 5.37 -19.51 -13.69
C GLN A 101 5.82 -20.85 -14.28
N GLU A 102 5.76 -20.99 -15.60
CA GLU A 102 6.23 -22.15 -16.36
C GLU A 102 7.75 -22.34 -16.16
N ALA A 103 8.54 -21.27 -16.36
CA ALA A 103 9.99 -21.34 -16.17
C ALA A 103 10.39 -21.72 -14.72
N GLN A 104 9.67 -21.27 -13.70
CA GLN A 104 9.95 -21.68 -12.32
C GLN A 104 9.54 -23.13 -12.04
N ARG A 105 8.48 -23.64 -12.69
CA ARG A 105 7.97 -25.00 -12.48
C ARG A 105 8.86 -26.08 -13.10
N GLU A 106 9.53 -25.75 -14.19
CA GLU A 106 10.42 -26.68 -14.90
C GLU A 106 11.64 -27.10 -14.05
N LEU A 107 11.96 -26.36 -12.98
CA LEU A 107 13.04 -26.71 -12.06
C LEU A 107 12.51 -27.45 -10.84
N LYS A 108 13.22 -28.53 -10.49
CA LYS A 108 12.96 -29.33 -9.28
C LYS A 108 13.25 -28.54 -7.99
N ASP A 109 14.15 -27.55 -8.07
CA ASP A 109 14.58 -26.74 -6.94
C ASP A 109 13.70 -25.50 -6.75
N GLN A 110 12.53 -25.70 -6.15
CA GLN A 110 11.58 -24.62 -5.82
C GLN A 110 12.08 -23.64 -4.74
N GLN A 111 13.23 -23.95 -4.12
CA GLN A 111 13.82 -23.19 -3.01
C GLN A 111 14.75 -22.07 -3.49
N LYS A 112 15.03 -21.97 -4.79
CA LYS A 112 15.92 -20.93 -5.34
C LYS A 112 15.27 -20.24 -6.53
N CYS A 113 15.56 -18.95 -6.66
CA CYS A 113 15.14 -18.16 -7.82
C CYS A 113 16.00 -18.55 -9.02
N ILE A 114 15.37 -18.99 -10.12
CA ILE A 114 16.12 -19.33 -11.34
C ILE A 114 16.81 -18.11 -11.97
N SER A 115 16.27 -16.90 -11.81
CA SER A 115 16.83 -15.72 -12.46
C SER A 115 18.12 -15.21 -11.80
N CYS A 116 18.29 -15.38 -10.48
CA CYS A 116 19.41 -14.80 -9.74
C CYS A 116 20.09 -15.75 -8.74
N GLY A 117 19.53 -16.94 -8.51
CA GLY A 117 20.07 -17.93 -7.57
C GLY A 117 19.73 -17.69 -6.08
N GLU A 118 19.08 -16.58 -5.75
CA GLU A 118 18.69 -16.23 -4.37
C GLU A 118 17.70 -17.24 -3.78
N GLU A 119 17.84 -17.56 -2.50
CA GLU A 119 16.94 -18.47 -1.79
C GLU A 119 15.54 -17.88 -1.61
N VAL A 120 14.53 -18.70 -1.87
CA VAL A 120 13.12 -18.38 -1.65
C VAL A 120 12.78 -18.78 -0.22
N LYS A 121 12.55 -17.80 0.65
CA LYS A 121 12.32 -18.05 2.08
C LYS A 121 11.08 -18.89 2.37
N SER A 122 10.00 -18.63 1.63
CA SER A 122 8.73 -19.33 1.78
C SER A 122 7.94 -19.32 0.47
N GLN A 123 7.00 -20.26 0.32
CA GLN A 123 6.08 -20.27 -0.83
C GLN A 123 5.19 -19.02 -0.88
N GLU A 124 4.94 -18.38 0.28
CA GLU A 124 4.18 -17.13 0.39
C GLU A 124 4.92 -15.92 -0.22
N ASP A 125 6.25 -16.00 -0.33
CA ASP A 125 7.07 -14.99 -1.02
C ASP A 125 7.01 -15.11 -2.55
N VAL A 126 6.39 -16.16 -3.08
CA VAL A 126 6.12 -16.29 -4.52
C VAL A 126 4.73 -15.76 -4.82
N ILE A 127 4.66 -14.55 -5.39
CA ILE A 127 3.40 -13.85 -5.64
C ILE A 127 3.06 -13.92 -7.13
N SER A 128 1.83 -14.32 -7.44
CA SER A 128 1.30 -14.28 -8.81
C SER A 128 0.97 -12.85 -9.24
N LEU A 129 1.37 -12.46 -10.45
CA LEU A 129 1.01 -11.16 -11.05
C LEU A 129 -0.34 -11.19 -11.77
N ASN A 130 -0.85 -12.39 -12.06
CA ASN A 130 -2.09 -12.60 -12.81
C ASN A 130 -3.28 -12.84 -11.88
N GLN A 131 -3.30 -12.23 -10.70
CA GLN A 131 -4.40 -12.44 -9.76
C GLN A 131 -5.74 -12.00 -10.36
N THR A 132 -6.77 -12.83 -10.10
CA THR A 132 -8.15 -12.51 -10.45
C THR A 132 -8.69 -11.40 -9.55
N PRO A 133 -9.73 -10.66 -9.98
CA PRO A 133 -10.38 -9.68 -9.11
C PRO A 133 -10.85 -10.30 -7.77
N ASP A 134 -11.32 -11.54 -7.79
CA ASP A 134 -11.80 -12.23 -6.59
C ASP A 134 -10.67 -12.56 -5.61
N GLU A 135 -9.52 -13.04 -6.11
CA GLU A 135 -8.30 -13.26 -5.31
C GLU A 135 -7.81 -11.94 -4.68
N GLN A 136 -7.83 -10.86 -5.47
CA GLN A 136 -7.47 -9.52 -4.98
C GLN A 136 -8.42 -9.03 -3.89
N LEU A 137 -9.72 -9.28 -4.03
CA LEU A 137 -10.72 -8.96 -3.01
C LEU A 137 -10.59 -9.84 -1.76
N ALA A 138 -10.22 -11.11 -1.90
CA ALA A 138 -9.91 -11.99 -0.77
C ALA A 138 -8.71 -11.45 0.02
N PHE A 139 -7.62 -11.10 -0.67
CA PHE A 139 -6.45 -10.50 -0.03
C PHE A 139 -6.79 -9.22 0.76
N LEU A 140 -7.64 -8.35 0.19
CA LEU A 140 -8.07 -7.13 0.89
C LEU A 140 -8.92 -7.43 2.13
N ARG A 141 -9.76 -8.47 2.08
CA ARG A 141 -10.57 -8.91 3.24
C ARG A 141 -9.68 -9.43 4.36
N ASP A 142 -8.74 -10.31 4.03
CA ASP A 142 -7.79 -10.87 5.00
C ASP A 142 -6.94 -9.77 5.63
N PHE A 143 -6.49 -8.80 4.82
CA PHE A 143 -5.74 -7.65 5.29
C PHE A 143 -6.55 -6.77 6.25
N ASP A 144 -7.82 -6.50 5.94
CA ASP A 144 -8.70 -5.71 6.81
C ASP A 144 -9.01 -6.47 8.13
N GLU A 145 -9.16 -7.79 8.09
CA GLU A 145 -9.36 -8.62 9.29
C GLU A 145 -8.12 -8.62 10.18
N GLN A 146 -6.93 -8.82 9.59
CA GLN A 146 -5.66 -8.75 10.33
C GLN A 146 -5.46 -7.40 11.01
N GLN A 147 -5.89 -6.31 10.38
CA GLN A 147 -5.84 -4.99 11.00
C GLN A 147 -6.77 -4.84 12.19
N ARG A 148 -8.01 -5.33 12.09
CA ARG A 148 -8.95 -5.29 13.22
C ARG A 148 -8.41 -6.05 14.42
N ILE A 149 -7.89 -7.25 14.20
CA ILE A 149 -7.28 -8.06 15.26
C ILE A 149 -6.07 -7.34 15.87
N ALA A 150 -5.23 -6.71 15.06
CA ALA A 150 -4.08 -5.94 15.55
C ALA A 150 -4.51 -4.72 16.39
N ASP A 151 -5.54 -4.01 15.95
CA ASP A 151 -6.09 -2.83 16.64
C ASP A 151 -6.77 -3.21 17.96
N GLU A 152 -7.53 -4.31 17.99
CA GLU A 152 -8.14 -4.87 19.20
C GLU A 152 -7.09 -5.30 20.24
N LYS A 153 -6.04 -5.98 19.77
CA LYS A 153 -4.89 -6.35 20.63
C LYS A 153 -4.18 -5.12 21.16
N ALA A 154 -3.98 -4.09 20.34
CA ALA A 154 -3.37 -2.84 20.77
C ALA A 154 -4.25 -2.07 21.78
N ALA A 155 -5.57 -2.07 21.59
CA ALA A 155 -6.52 -1.46 22.51
C ALA A 155 -6.54 -2.18 23.87
N SER A 156 -6.52 -3.52 23.85
CA SER A 156 -6.50 -4.36 25.05
C SER A 156 -5.20 -4.17 25.85
N LYS A 157 -4.05 -4.11 25.17
CA LYS A 157 -2.75 -3.80 25.82
C LYS A 157 -2.74 -2.42 26.46
N LYS A 158 -3.31 -1.40 25.80
CA LYS A 158 -3.44 -0.04 26.36
C LYS A 158 -4.37 -0.01 27.58
N ALA A 159 -5.47 -0.76 27.54
CA ALA A 159 -6.41 -0.87 28.66
C ALA A 159 -5.77 -1.55 29.87
N ASN A 160 -5.03 -2.65 29.67
CA ASN A 160 -4.30 -3.34 30.74
C ASN A 160 -3.20 -2.45 31.33
N LYS A 161 -2.38 -1.79 30.51
CA LYS A 161 -1.34 -0.86 31.02
C LYS A 161 -1.93 0.28 31.85
N LYS A 162 -3.13 0.77 31.50
CA LYS A 162 -3.84 1.81 32.26
C LYS A 162 -4.43 1.29 33.57
N ARG A 163 -4.85 0.02 33.63
CA ARG A 163 -5.30 -0.63 34.88
C ARG A 163 -4.13 -0.89 35.82
N THR A 164 -3.03 -1.48 35.34
CA THR A 164 -1.82 -1.74 36.14
C THR A 164 -1.22 -0.44 36.71
N LYS A 165 -1.20 0.65 35.94
CA LYS A 165 -0.75 1.98 36.42
C LYS A 165 -1.68 2.62 37.46
N ARG A 166 -2.95 2.23 37.52
CA ARG A 166 -3.91 2.70 38.55
C ARG A 166 -3.83 1.86 39.82
N GLU A 167 -3.45 0.60 39.70
CA GLU A 167 -3.36 -0.34 40.82
C GLU A 167 -2.01 -0.28 41.53
N ASN A 168 -0.92 0.12 40.85
CA ASN A 168 0.39 0.40 41.45
C ASN A 168 1.03 1.65 40.81
N PRO A 169 0.95 2.83 41.45
CA PRO A 169 1.57 4.06 40.95
C PRO A 169 3.11 4.10 41.11
N ASP A 170 3.72 3.22 41.93
CA ASP A 170 5.16 3.21 42.25
C ASP A 170 5.93 1.98 41.73
N ALA A 171 5.42 1.26 40.72
CA ALA A 171 6.16 0.19 40.06
C ALA A 171 6.92 0.71 38.82
N ASP A 172 7.87 1.63 39.03
CA ASP A 172 8.96 1.88 38.09
C ASP A 172 10.17 1.07 38.55
N ASN A 173 10.51 0.06 37.74
CA ASN A 173 11.80 -0.63 37.56
C ASN A 173 11.62 -2.15 37.51
N LEU A 174 11.66 -2.69 36.28
CA LEU A 174 12.39 -3.89 35.86
C LEU A 174 11.86 -4.25 34.47
N ASP A 175 12.44 -3.63 33.44
CA ASP A 175 13.17 -4.32 32.37
C ASP A 175 13.43 -3.32 31.24
N ASP A 176 14.56 -2.62 31.32
CA ASP A 176 15.20 -1.99 30.17
C ASP A 176 16.69 -1.91 30.53
N ASN A 177 17.43 -2.96 30.19
CA ASN A 177 18.88 -2.88 30.11
C ASN A 177 19.27 -2.18 28.79
N GLU A 178 20.16 -1.22 28.96
CA GLU A 178 20.70 -0.22 28.06
C GLU A 178 21.06 -0.70 26.64
N GLU A 179 20.79 0.16 25.65
CA GLU A 179 21.91 0.75 24.91
C GLU A 179 21.63 2.23 24.59
N VAL A 180 22.41 3.09 25.25
CA VAL A 180 22.48 4.54 25.11
C VAL A 180 23.28 4.90 23.86
N LYS A 181 22.80 5.86 23.05
CA LYS A 181 23.66 6.94 22.51
C LYS A 181 22.92 8.29 22.47
N GLU A 182 23.61 9.25 23.05
CA GLU A 182 23.22 10.61 23.41
C GLU A 182 23.03 11.56 22.22
N GLY A 183 22.35 12.68 22.50
CA GLY A 183 22.29 13.83 21.60
C GLY A 183 21.32 14.92 22.07
N ASP A 184 21.62 15.53 23.23
CA ASP A 184 20.96 16.67 23.86
C ASP A 184 20.66 17.87 22.93
N ALA A 185 19.49 18.49 23.12
CA ALA A 185 19.37 19.94 23.32
C ALA A 185 17.98 20.34 23.85
N LYS A 186 17.94 20.65 25.16
CA LYS A 186 16.85 21.29 25.90
C LYS A 186 16.31 22.56 25.23
N ARG A 187 14.99 22.77 25.29
CA ARG A 187 14.44 24.06 25.77
C ARG A 187 13.10 23.91 26.47
N GLN A 188 12.98 24.69 27.54
CA GLN A 188 12.10 24.56 28.69
C GLN A 188 10.61 24.77 28.39
N LYS A 189 9.77 24.09 29.18
CA LYS A 189 8.40 24.51 29.46
C LYS A 189 8.43 25.72 30.38
N LEU A 190 7.58 26.70 30.07
CA LEU A 190 7.00 27.61 31.06
C LEU A 190 5.48 27.40 31.00
N ASP A 191 5.01 26.78 32.06
CA ASP A 191 3.65 26.77 32.56
C ASP A 191 3.26 28.16 33.04
N ASP A 192 2.09 28.65 32.63
CA ASP A 192 1.23 29.38 33.56
C ASP A 192 -0.24 29.34 33.12
N LYS A 193 -1.09 29.13 34.12
CA LYS A 193 -2.54 28.94 34.02
C LYS A 193 -3.22 30.27 33.71
N HIS A 194 -4.25 30.28 32.87
CA HIS A 194 -5.45 31.09 33.15
C HIS A 194 -6.69 30.48 32.46
N LYS A 195 -7.77 30.40 33.25
CA LYS A 195 -9.12 29.98 32.86
C LYS A 195 -9.85 31.13 32.16
N GLU A 196 -10.76 30.72 31.28
CA GLU A 196 -12.03 31.35 30.85
C GLU A 196 -12.11 32.27 29.61
N ALA A 197 -13.27 32.09 28.95
CA ALA A 197 -13.97 32.86 27.92
C ALA A 197 -13.64 32.61 26.42
N VAL A 198 -14.66 32.11 25.71
CA VAL A 198 -14.79 32.00 24.26
C VAL A 198 -14.93 33.39 23.64
N PRO A 199 -14.20 33.75 22.57
CA PRO A 199 -14.59 34.84 21.69
C PRO A 199 -15.21 34.29 20.39
N GLU A 200 -16.34 34.87 20.00
CA GLU A 200 -17.08 34.59 18.78
C GLU A 200 -16.21 34.74 17.52
N LYS A 201 -16.36 33.82 16.57
CA LYS A 201 -15.66 33.83 15.28
C LYS A 201 -16.26 34.90 14.37
N SER A 202 -15.40 35.79 13.87
CA SER A 202 -15.73 36.87 12.93
C SER A 202 -16.45 36.39 11.65
N ASP A 203 -17.30 37.25 11.09
CA ASP A 203 -18.13 36.99 9.90
C ASP A 203 -17.32 36.71 8.60
N ALA A 204 -16.02 37.01 8.61
CA ALA A 204 -15.11 36.63 7.54
C ALA A 204 -14.90 35.10 7.45
N TYR A 205 -15.05 34.36 8.56
CA TYR A 205 -14.83 32.91 8.56
C TYR A 205 -16.04 32.13 8.02
N LYS A 206 -17.25 32.71 8.10
CA LYS A 206 -18.48 32.08 7.58
C LYS A 206 -18.61 32.20 6.06
N SER A 207 -18.01 33.24 5.48
CA SER A 207 -18.03 33.51 4.03
C SER A 207 -16.98 32.72 3.25
N LEU A 208 -15.97 32.17 3.92
CA LEU A 208 -14.95 31.30 3.30
C LEU A 208 -15.41 29.86 3.06
N PHE A 209 -16.44 29.37 3.78
CA PHE A 209 -16.84 27.96 3.74
C PHE A 209 -18.19 27.67 3.06
N THR A 210 -18.95 28.68 2.66
CA THR A 210 -20.23 28.48 1.94
C THR A 210 -20.06 28.29 0.43
N LYS A 211 -19.01 28.84 -0.19
CA LYS A 211 -18.78 28.67 -1.65
C LYS A 211 -18.49 27.23 -2.07
N GLN A 212 -17.93 26.39 -1.19
CA GLN A 212 -17.66 24.98 -1.51
C GLN A 212 -18.90 24.08 -1.41
N TYR A 213 -19.98 24.55 -0.77
CA TYR A 213 -21.18 23.74 -0.56
C TYR A 213 -22.18 23.83 -1.72
N GLU A 214 -22.16 24.91 -2.49
CA GLU A 214 -23.09 25.11 -3.62
C GLU A 214 -22.61 24.42 -4.90
N GLU A 215 -21.31 24.37 -5.18
CA GLU A 215 -20.76 23.68 -6.36
C GLU A 215 -20.91 22.14 -6.30
N ASN A 216 -21.05 21.56 -5.11
CA ASN A 216 -21.19 20.11 -4.93
C ASN A 216 -22.64 19.61 -4.98
N LYS A 217 -23.64 20.50 -5.10
CA LYS A 217 -25.06 20.08 -5.14
C LYS A 217 -25.50 19.55 -6.50
N ASP A 218 -24.82 19.96 -7.58
CA ASP A 218 -25.20 19.56 -8.95
C ASP A 218 -24.61 18.20 -9.37
N ALA A 219 -23.59 17.69 -8.67
CA ALA A 219 -23.02 16.37 -8.92
C ALA A 219 -23.85 15.22 -8.33
N ASP A 220 -24.68 15.50 -7.31
CA ASP A 220 -25.48 14.48 -6.61
C ASP A 220 -26.86 14.21 -7.26
N PHE A 221 -27.26 14.98 -8.28
CA PHE A 221 -28.54 14.79 -8.96
C PHE A 221 -28.54 13.63 -9.98
N LEU A 222 -27.36 13.25 -10.50
CA LEU A 222 -27.22 12.14 -11.47
C LEU A 222 -27.15 10.75 -10.84
N CYS A 223 -27.06 10.64 -9.51
CA CYS A 223 -26.95 9.35 -8.81
C CYS A 223 -28.29 8.83 -8.23
N ARG A 224 -29.40 9.57 -8.38
CA ARG A 224 -30.68 9.22 -7.71
C ARG A 224 -31.73 8.53 -8.57
N CYS A 225 -31.44 8.17 -9.82
CA CYS A 225 -32.42 7.60 -10.77
C CYS A 225 -32.31 6.09 -11.04
N VAL A 226 -31.88 5.26 -10.07
CA VAL A 226 -31.86 3.78 -10.26
C VAL A 226 -32.73 3.02 -9.24
N HIS A 227 -33.74 3.66 -8.62
CA HIS A 227 -34.57 2.97 -7.60
C HIS A 227 -36.09 3.17 -7.75
N ARG A 228 -36.63 3.44 -8.94
CA ARG A 228 -38.08 3.28 -9.20
C ARG A 228 -38.33 2.50 -10.48
N GLY A 229 -39.12 1.44 -10.32
CA GLY A 229 -39.23 0.30 -11.22
C GLY A 229 -39.98 0.58 -12.51
N LEU A 230 -39.59 -0.20 -13.51
CA LEU A 230 -40.34 -0.43 -14.73
C LEU A 230 -41.60 -1.24 -14.38
N ARG A 231 -42.74 -0.66 -14.66
CA ARG A 231 -44.02 -1.33 -14.90
C ARG A 231 -44.44 -0.96 -16.31
#